data_AF-A0A847JUH0-F1
#
_entry.id   AF-A0A847JUH0-F1
#
_cell.length_a   1.000
_cell.length_b   1.000
_cell.length_c   1.000
_cell.angle_alpha   90.00
_cell.angle_beta   90.00
_cell.angle_gamma   90.00
#
_symmetry.space_group_name_H-M   'P 1'
#
loop_
_entity.id
_entity.type
_entity.pdbx_description
1 polymer ?
#
loop_
_entity_poly.entity_id
_entity_poly.type
_entity_poly.pdbx_seq_one_letter_code
_entity_poly.pdbx_strand_id
1 'polypeptide(L)'
;MAQSKTARSRTGAAAGRDHAGTPGYTVVELLVVVAVIIVLAALLLPVMARSREKARQVDCASRLAQLAKASLAYAEDYDGHLPPYWNRWVHPEPVPDSVGQPRPDLLHAALQPFLRDRAVWFCPSDPLAGRDEEVWRVNHRYSSYAFNFKRWPLLTTEGDQTYLSSPSPARRDTLSPAGYKLILDPNGDPANGCPSEGGNHFGGVNVAYLDGHVKWANRCR
;
A
#
# COMPACT_ATOMS: atom_id res chain seq x y z
N MET A 1 13.40 63.45 76.44
CA MET A 1 14.80 63.92 76.44
C MET A 1 15.72 62.74 76.13
N ALA A 2 16.48 62.89 75.04
CA ALA A 2 17.84 62.41 74.83
C ALA A 2 18.17 60.91 74.52
N GLN A 3 19.05 60.81 73.51
CA GLN A 3 20.09 59.81 73.19
C GLN A 3 19.64 58.56 72.39
N SER A 4 19.80 58.55 71.06
CA SER A 4 21.05 58.42 70.27
C SER A 4 21.82 57.13 70.55
N LYS A 5 21.67 56.15 69.67
CA LYS A 5 22.71 55.13 69.40
C LYS A 5 22.91 55.01 67.89
N THR A 6 24.07 55.49 67.49
CA THR A 6 24.77 55.36 66.21
C THR A 6 24.86 53.91 65.74
N ALA A 7 24.39 53.63 64.51
CA ALA A 7 24.72 52.40 63.79
C ALA A 7 25.60 52.73 62.58
N ARG A 8 26.77 52.07 62.56
CA ARG A 8 27.88 52.25 61.62
C ARG A 8 27.50 51.91 60.18
N SER A 9 27.88 52.79 59.27
CA SER A 9 27.99 52.57 57.83
C SER A 9 28.82 51.32 57.53
N ARG A 10 28.22 50.36 56.82
CA ARG A 10 28.93 49.32 56.06
C ARG A 10 28.83 49.70 54.59
N THR A 11 29.90 50.29 54.07
CA THR A 11 30.17 50.42 52.65
C THR A 11 30.36 49.04 52.05
N GLY A 12 29.27 48.46 51.52
CA GLY A 12 29.34 47.33 50.60
C GLY A 12 29.78 47.87 49.24
N ALA A 13 31.05 47.65 48.89
CA ALA A 13 31.56 47.89 47.55
C ALA A 13 30.78 46.99 46.57
N ALA A 14 29.91 47.58 45.76
CA ALA A 14 29.31 46.92 44.61
C ALA A 14 30.43 46.75 43.57
N ALA A 15 31.05 45.57 43.55
CA ALA A 15 31.93 45.16 42.47
C ALA A 15 31.11 45.16 41.17
N GLY A 16 31.42 46.10 40.27
CA GLY A 16 30.89 46.13 38.92
C GLY A 16 31.25 44.81 38.24
N ARG A 17 30.22 44.05 37.83
CA ARG A 17 30.41 42.90 36.95
C ARG A 17 30.48 43.43 35.53
N ASP A 18 31.67 43.41 34.97
CA ASP A 18 31.92 43.66 33.55
C ASP A 18 31.09 42.65 32.75
N HIS A 19 30.00 43.10 32.15
CA HIS A 19 29.24 42.28 31.23
C HIS A 19 30.07 42.15 29.96
N ALA A 20 30.91 41.10 29.92
CA ALA A 20 31.53 40.63 28.69
C ALA A 20 30.40 40.46 27.66
N GLY A 21 30.35 41.37 26.69
CA GLY A 21 29.24 41.52 25.77
C GLY A 21 28.97 40.21 25.04
N THR A 22 27.81 39.61 25.30
CA THR A 22 27.31 38.51 24.47
C THR A 22 27.08 39.06 23.06
N PRO A 23 27.70 38.49 22.02
CA PRO A 23 27.45 38.92 20.65
C PRO A 23 25.97 38.73 20.32
N GLY A 24 25.28 39.82 19.99
CA GLY A 24 23.89 39.80 19.54
C GLY A 24 23.81 39.44 18.06
N TYR A 25 22.93 38.51 17.71
CA TYR A 25 22.66 38.15 16.33
C TYR A 25 21.96 39.30 15.60
N THR A 26 22.39 39.63 14.38
CA THR A 26 21.71 40.64 13.57
C THR A 26 20.44 40.06 12.96
N VAL A 27 19.41 40.89 12.80
CA VAL A 27 18.14 40.50 12.14
C VAL A 27 18.40 39.97 10.72
N VAL A 28 19.41 40.53 10.04
CA VAL A 28 19.81 40.12 8.68
C VAL A 28 20.39 38.71 8.67
N GLU A 29 21.26 38.35 9.61
CA GLU A 29 21.82 36.99 9.70
C GLU A 29 20.72 35.94 9.92
N LEU A 30 19.73 36.23 10.77
CA LEU A 30 18.60 35.33 10.98
C LEU A 30 17.73 35.21 9.71
N LEU A 31 17.49 36.33 9.02
CA LEU A 31 16.69 36.38 7.78
C LEU A 31 17.32 35.58 6.63
N VAL A 32 18.64 35.67 6.44
CA VAL A 32 19.33 34.92 5.38
C VAL A 32 19.26 33.42 5.66
N VAL A 33 19.43 33.00 6.92
CA VAL A 33 19.38 31.57 7.29
C VAL A 33 18.00 30.98 7.02
N VAL A 34 16.92 31.65 7.44
CA VAL A 34 15.57 31.14 7.18
C VAL A 34 15.24 31.17 5.68
N ALA A 35 15.74 32.16 4.92
CA ALA A 35 15.58 32.20 3.47
C ALA A 35 16.21 30.98 2.79
N VAL A 36 17.43 30.60 3.18
CA VAL A 36 18.10 29.41 2.65
C VAL A 36 17.35 28.13 3.05
N ILE A 37 16.88 28.01 4.29
CA ILE A 37 16.09 26.84 4.75
C ILE A 37 14.82 26.68 3.92
N ILE A 38 14.10 27.78 3.64
CA ILE A 38 12.87 27.76 2.83
C ILE A 38 13.16 27.26 1.41
N VAL A 39 14.22 27.76 0.77
CA VAL A 39 14.62 27.34 -0.58
C VAL A 39 14.98 25.85 -0.61
N LEU A 40 15.76 25.38 0.36
CA LEU A 40 16.13 23.96 0.46
C LEU A 40 14.90 23.09 0.72
N ALA A 41 14.04 23.47 1.66
CA ALA A 41 12.82 22.72 1.97
C ALA A 41 11.89 22.61 0.75
N ALA A 42 11.73 23.69 -0.03
CA ALA A 42 10.91 23.70 -1.24
C ALA A 42 11.39 22.68 -2.29
N LEU A 43 12.70 22.45 -2.40
CA LEU A 43 13.28 21.45 -3.31
C LEU A 43 13.23 20.02 -2.74
N LEU A 44 13.33 19.86 -1.42
CA LEU A 44 13.34 18.55 -0.76
C LEU A 44 11.96 17.90 -0.68
N LEU A 45 10.90 18.69 -0.41
CA LEU A 45 9.53 18.17 -0.26
C LEU A 45 9.03 17.31 -1.44
N PRO A 46 9.13 17.73 -2.71
CA PRO A 46 8.66 16.91 -3.83
C PRO A 46 9.46 15.62 -4.00
N VAL A 47 10.76 15.64 -3.71
CA VAL A 47 11.64 14.46 -3.80
C VAL A 47 11.27 13.45 -2.72
N MET A 48 11.05 13.91 -1.48
CA MET A 48 10.64 13.07 -0.37
C MET A 48 9.28 12.41 -0.61
N ALA A 49 8.32 13.15 -1.19
CA ALA A 49 7.01 12.57 -1.54
C ALA A 49 7.14 11.42 -2.55
N ARG A 50 7.96 11.59 -3.60
CA ARG A 50 8.23 10.52 -4.58
C ARG A 50 8.96 9.33 -3.95
N SER A 51 9.96 9.58 -3.09
CA SER A 51 10.70 8.52 -2.41
C SER A 51 9.78 7.66 -1.52
N ARG A 52 8.90 8.31 -0.74
CA ARG A 52 7.91 7.61 0.10
C ARG A 52 6.95 6.76 -0.73
N GLU A 53 6.49 7.27 -1.87
CA GLU A 53 5.60 6.51 -2.74
C GLU A 53 6.31 5.31 -3.39
N LYS A 54 7.61 5.44 -3.70
CA LYS A 54 8.41 4.30 -4.15
C LYS A 54 8.58 3.23 -3.07
N ALA A 55 8.75 3.63 -1.80
CA ALA A 55 8.77 2.68 -0.69
C ALA A 55 7.43 1.94 -0.57
N ARG A 56 6.30 2.67 -0.61
CA ARG A 56 4.95 2.07 -0.59
C ARG A 56 4.70 1.12 -1.77
N GLN A 57 5.24 1.44 -2.95
CA GLN A 57 5.19 0.58 -4.13
C GLN A 57 5.88 -0.77 -3.89
N VAL A 58 7.06 -0.74 -3.28
CA VAL A 58 7.82 -1.95 -2.90
C VAL A 58 7.08 -2.74 -1.82
N ASP A 59 6.52 -2.05 -0.82
CA ASP A 59 5.73 -2.68 0.23
C ASP A 59 4.48 -3.38 -0.36
N CYS A 60 3.80 -2.72 -1.30
CA CYS A 60 2.66 -3.28 -2.03
C CYS A 60 3.06 -4.54 -2.81
N ALA A 61 4.21 -4.52 -3.49
CA ALA A 61 4.73 -5.70 -4.19
C ALA A 61 5.05 -6.86 -3.23
N SER A 62 5.61 -6.56 -2.05
CA SER A 62 5.88 -7.55 -1.00
C SER A 62 4.58 -8.18 -0.46
N ARG A 63 3.54 -7.36 -0.23
CA ARG A 63 2.21 -7.85 0.19
C ARG A 63 1.60 -8.76 -0.87
N LEU A 64 1.67 -8.38 -2.15
CA LEU A 64 1.24 -9.22 -3.28
C LEU A 64 1.98 -10.55 -3.35
N ALA A 65 3.30 -10.56 -3.14
CA ALA A 65 4.07 -11.79 -3.10
C ALA A 65 3.65 -12.72 -1.95
N GLN A 66 3.31 -12.16 -0.79
CA GLN A 66 2.78 -12.92 0.34
C GLN A 66 1.41 -13.52 0.03
N LEU A 67 0.51 -12.75 -0.58
CA LEU A 67 -0.79 -13.25 -1.01
C LEU A 67 -0.67 -14.33 -2.08
N ALA A 68 0.21 -14.16 -3.06
CA ALA A 68 0.43 -15.15 -4.10
C ALA A 68 0.94 -16.47 -3.51
N LYS A 69 1.91 -16.42 -2.59
CA LYS A 69 2.41 -17.60 -1.87
C LYS A 69 1.30 -18.27 -1.06
N ALA A 70 0.45 -17.50 -0.38
CA ALA A 70 -0.67 -18.04 0.37
C ALA A 70 -1.70 -18.73 -0.54
N SER A 71 -2.00 -18.13 -1.70
CA SER A 71 -2.88 -18.73 -2.71
C SER A 71 -2.32 -20.02 -3.31
N LEU A 72 -0.99 -20.09 -3.49
CA LEU A 72 -0.33 -21.31 -3.98
C LEU A 72 -0.30 -22.41 -2.93
N ALA A 73 0.01 -22.07 -1.67
CA ALA A 73 -0.06 -23.01 -0.56
C ALA A 73 -1.49 -23.56 -0.38
N TYR A 74 -2.51 -22.71 -0.53
CA TYR A 74 -3.90 -23.16 -0.60
C TYR A 74 -4.11 -24.13 -1.77
N ALA A 75 -3.63 -23.81 -2.97
CA ALA A 75 -3.80 -24.70 -4.11
C ALA A 75 -3.10 -26.07 -3.91
N GLU A 76 -1.98 -26.12 -3.20
CA GLU A 76 -1.31 -27.37 -2.84
C GLU A 76 -2.17 -28.24 -1.91
N ASP A 77 -2.85 -27.64 -0.93
CA ASP A 77 -3.70 -28.35 0.04
C ASP A 77 -5.09 -28.73 -0.50
N TYR A 78 -5.56 -28.03 -1.55
CA TYR A 78 -6.92 -28.17 -2.09
C TYR A 78 -6.90 -28.58 -3.58
N ASP A 79 -6.21 -29.66 -3.93
CA ASP A 79 -6.26 -30.31 -5.28
C ASP A 79 -6.01 -29.37 -6.48
N GLY A 80 -5.21 -28.32 -6.31
CA GLY A 80 -4.92 -27.33 -7.34
C GLY A 80 -6.00 -26.26 -7.52
N HIS A 81 -6.98 -26.20 -6.63
CA HIS A 81 -8.00 -25.15 -6.62
C HIS A 81 -7.44 -23.86 -6.04
N LEU A 82 -7.66 -22.74 -6.72
CA LEU A 82 -7.33 -21.44 -6.15
C LEU A 82 -8.36 -21.03 -5.09
N PRO A 83 -7.98 -20.18 -4.12
CA PRO A 83 -8.90 -19.69 -3.10
C PRO A 83 -10.18 -19.12 -3.73
N PRO A 84 -11.36 -19.30 -3.14
CA PRO A 84 -12.57 -18.70 -3.68
C PRO A 84 -12.45 -17.18 -3.63
N TYR A 85 -12.42 -16.54 -4.81
CA TYR A 85 -12.56 -15.09 -4.93
C TYR A 85 -13.67 -14.77 -5.90
N TRP A 86 -14.79 -14.36 -5.33
CA TRP A 86 -15.94 -13.94 -6.09
C TRP A 86 -15.95 -12.43 -6.23
N ASN A 87 -15.47 -11.96 -7.37
CA ASN A 87 -15.91 -10.67 -7.91
C ASN A 87 -17.08 -10.90 -8.88
N ARG A 88 -17.94 -9.90 -9.04
CA ARG A 88 -19.23 -9.94 -9.75
C ARG A 88 -19.19 -10.38 -11.23
N TRP A 89 -18.06 -10.81 -11.77
CA TRP A 89 -17.88 -11.18 -13.19
C TRP A 89 -18.22 -12.63 -13.53
N VAL A 90 -18.55 -13.50 -12.56
CA VAL A 90 -18.75 -14.93 -12.85
C VAL A 90 -20.11 -15.19 -13.53
N HIS A 91 -21.11 -14.31 -13.39
CA HIS A 91 -22.45 -14.48 -13.96
C HIS A 91 -22.84 -13.31 -14.89
N PRO A 92 -23.11 -13.56 -16.18
CA PRO A 92 -23.61 -12.54 -17.12
C PRO A 92 -25.09 -12.17 -16.93
N GLU A 93 -25.80 -12.84 -16.01
CA GLU A 93 -27.20 -12.57 -15.69
C GLU A 93 -27.33 -11.89 -14.31
N PRO A 94 -28.41 -11.14 -14.04
CA PRO A 94 -28.72 -10.67 -12.69
C PRO A 94 -28.80 -11.89 -11.76
N VAL A 95 -27.80 -12.05 -10.91
CA VAL A 95 -27.76 -13.12 -9.94
C VAL A 95 -28.89 -12.84 -8.94
N PRO A 96 -29.91 -13.70 -8.79
CA PRO A 96 -30.90 -13.51 -7.75
C PRO A 96 -30.18 -13.50 -6.39
N ASP A 97 -30.66 -12.69 -5.44
CA ASP A 97 -30.04 -12.48 -4.12
C ASP A 97 -29.72 -13.78 -3.35
N SER A 98 -30.31 -14.89 -3.80
CA SER A 98 -30.12 -16.27 -3.32
C SER A 98 -28.85 -16.99 -3.77
N VAL A 99 -28.09 -16.53 -4.77
CA VAL A 99 -26.77 -17.12 -5.15
C VAL A 99 -25.58 -16.39 -4.51
N GLY A 100 -25.85 -15.44 -3.61
CA GLY A 100 -24.84 -14.82 -2.77
C GLY A 100 -24.20 -13.57 -3.37
N GLN A 101 -24.24 -12.49 -2.59
CA GLN A 101 -23.38 -11.32 -2.77
C GLN A 101 -21.91 -11.76 -2.84
N PRO A 102 -21.00 -10.96 -3.43
CA PRO A 102 -19.56 -11.19 -3.30
C PRO A 102 -19.24 -11.55 -1.85
N ARG A 103 -18.59 -12.69 -1.61
CA ARG A 103 -18.19 -13.15 -0.27
C ARG A 103 -16.68 -13.01 -0.10
N PRO A 104 -16.13 -11.79 -0.12
CA PRO A 104 -14.70 -11.58 0.12
C PRO A 104 -14.26 -12.06 1.51
N ASP A 105 -15.20 -12.26 2.44
CA ASP A 105 -14.99 -12.96 3.71
C ASP A 105 -14.50 -14.40 3.52
N LEU A 106 -14.97 -15.10 2.46
CA LEU A 106 -14.56 -16.47 2.17
C LEU A 106 -13.11 -16.53 1.70
N LEU A 107 -12.64 -15.52 0.94
CA LEU A 107 -11.24 -15.42 0.57
C LEU A 107 -10.36 -15.27 1.82
N HIS A 108 -10.76 -14.38 2.74
CA HIS A 108 -10.03 -14.18 3.99
C HIS A 108 -10.00 -15.45 4.82
N ALA A 109 -11.14 -16.12 4.96
CA ALA A 109 -11.25 -17.37 5.70
C ALA A 109 -10.40 -18.49 5.06
N ALA A 110 -10.42 -18.60 3.74
CA ALA A 110 -9.66 -19.59 2.98
C ALA A 110 -8.14 -19.39 3.14
N LEU A 111 -7.66 -18.15 3.10
CA LEU A 111 -6.24 -17.83 3.23
C LEU A 111 -5.75 -17.65 4.67
N GLN A 112 -6.65 -17.56 5.65
CA GLN A 112 -6.31 -17.36 7.06
C GLN A 112 -5.27 -18.36 7.62
N PRO A 113 -5.28 -19.67 7.25
CA PRO A 113 -4.27 -20.61 7.73
C PRO A 113 -2.85 -20.29 7.22
N PHE A 114 -2.75 -19.77 6.00
CA PHE A 114 -1.51 -19.50 5.28
C PHE A 114 -1.03 -18.05 5.47
N LEU A 115 -1.95 -17.13 5.76
CA LEU A 115 -1.69 -15.70 5.88
C LEU A 115 -2.41 -15.12 7.10
N ARG A 116 -1.63 -14.89 8.17
CA ARG A 116 -2.16 -14.38 9.45
C ARG A 116 -2.21 -12.87 9.53
N ASP A 117 -1.32 -12.18 8.83
CA ASP A 117 -1.25 -10.72 8.87
C ASP A 117 -2.35 -10.10 8.03
N ARG A 118 -3.23 -9.32 8.67
CA ARG A 118 -4.33 -8.62 8.00
C ARG A 118 -3.88 -7.39 7.23
N ALA A 119 -2.73 -6.81 7.55
CA ALA A 119 -2.21 -5.64 6.82
C ALA A 119 -1.87 -5.98 5.37
N VAL A 120 -1.60 -7.26 5.08
CA VAL A 120 -1.22 -7.75 3.76
C VAL A 120 -2.37 -7.64 2.73
N TRP A 121 -3.63 -7.58 3.17
CA TRP A 121 -4.79 -7.45 2.27
C TRP A 121 -4.95 -6.05 1.66
N PHE A 122 -4.26 -5.05 2.21
CA PHE A 122 -4.42 -3.67 1.79
C PHE A 122 -3.13 -3.13 1.17
N CYS A 123 -3.26 -2.29 0.16
CA CYS A 123 -2.13 -1.57 -0.40
C CYS A 123 -1.88 -0.31 0.44
N PRO A 124 -0.64 0.00 0.86
CA PRO A 124 -0.33 1.22 1.62
C PRO A 124 -0.67 2.54 0.92
N SER A 125 -0.79 2.50 -0.41
CA SER A 125 -1.17 3.65 -1.22
C SER A 125 -2.65 3.63 -1.62
N ASP A 126 -3.44 2.63 -1.23
CA ASP A 126 -4.86 2.60 -1.53
C ASP A 126 -5.64 3.54 -0.60
N PRO A 127 -6.25 4.63 -1.11
CA PRO A 127 -7.03 5.54 -0.30
C PRO A 127 -8.35 4.93 0.19
N LEU A 128 -8.84 3.87 -0.47
CA LEU A 128 -10.12 3.23 -0.18
C LEU A 128 -9.99 2.06 0.82
N ALA A 129 -8.78 1.68 1.21
CA ALA A 129 -8.52 0.55 2.10
C ALA A 129 -9.40 0.60 3.37
N GLY A 130 -10.18 -0.46 3.58
CA GLY A 130 -11.12 -0.62 4.69
C GLY A 130 -12.49 0.06 4.51
N ARG A 131 -12.72 0.80 3.41
CA ARG A 131 -14.03 1.43 3.12
C ARG A 131 -14.92 0.51 2.32
N ASP A 132 -16.23 0.54 2.59
CA ASP A 132 -17.24 -0.21 1.83
C ASP A 132 -17.53 0.46 0.48
N GLU A 133 -16.49 0.55 -0.35
CA GLU A 133 -16.52 1.10 -1.69
C GLU A 133 -16.09 0.02 -2.69
N GLU A 134 -16.91 -0.19 -3.72
CA GLU A 134 -16.59 -1.10 -4.82
C GLU A 134 -16.05 -0.29 -6.00
N VAL A 135 -14.76 -0.46 -6.30
CA VAL A 135 -14.11 0.15 -7.47
C VAL A 135 -13.45 -0.95 -8.28
N TRP A 136 -13.63 -0.91 -9.61
CA TRP A 136 -13.18 -1.98 -10.51
C TRP A 136 -13.62 -3.39 -10.09
N ARG A 137 -14.76 -3.48 -9.38
CA ARG A 137 -15.35 -4.72 -8.83
C ARG A 137 -14.47 -5.42 -7.80
N VAL A 138 -13.64 -4.63 -7.11
CA VAL A 138 -12.97 -4.97 -5.87
C VAL A 138 -13.67 -4.19 -4.76
N ASN A 139 -14.11 -4.89 -3.71
CA ASN A 139 -14.63 -4.21 -2.52
C ASN A 139 -13.45 -3.92 -1.57
N HIS A 140 -13.12 -2.63 -1.44
CA HIS A 140 -11.97 -2.15 -0.69
C HIS A 140 -12.12 -2.29 0.83
N ARG A 141 -13.29 -2.72 1.33
CA ARG A 141 -13.51 -3.07 2.73
C ARG A 141 -12.70 -4.29 3.14
N TYR A 142 -12.50 -5.19 2.19
CA TYR A 142 -11.92 -6.50 2.44
C TYR A 142 -10.53 -6.61 1.83
N SER A 143 -10.32 -6.10 0.62
CA SER A 143 -9.02 -6.20 -0.03
C SER A 143 -8.81 -5.03 -0.97
N SER A 144 -7.60 -4.47 -0.97
CA SER A 144 -7.16 -3.59 -2.04
C SER A 144 -6.83 -4.37 -3.31
N TYR A 145 -6.56 -5.67 -3.19
CA TYR A 145 -6.10 -6.50 -4.28
C TYR A 145 -7.23 -7.27 -4.91
N ALA A 146 -7.03 -7.62 -6.17
CA ALA A 146 -8.00 -8.28 -6.98
C ALA A 146 -7.46 -9.64 -7.42
N PHE A 147 -8.23 -10.71 -7.22
CA PHE A 147 -7.75 -12.09 -7.35
C PHE A 147 -8.48 -12.83 -8.49
N ASN A 148 -7.87 -13.93 -8.96
CA ASN A 148 -8.51 -15.01 -9.72
C ASN A 148 -9.33 -14.56 -10.95
N PHE A 149 -8.73 -13.75 -11.81
CA PHE A 149 -9.43 -13.18 -12.97
C PHE A 149 -9.65 -14.16 -14.13
N LYS A 150 -10.94 -14.46 -14.39
CA LYS A 150 -11.47 -15.36 -15.44
C LYS A 150 -11.01 -15.11 -16.90
N ARG A 151 -10.36 -13.98 -17.25
CA ARG A 151 -10.22 -13.57 -18.66
C ARG A 151 -8.94 -14.06 -19.38
N TRP A 152 -8.05 -14.79 -18.72
CA TRP A 152 -6.73 -15.17 -19.27
C TRP A 152 -6.43 -16.65 -19.02
N PRO A 153 -5.62 -17.33 -19.86
CA PRO A 153 -5.98 -18.63 -20.43
C PRO A 153 -6.13 -19.83 -19.48
N LEU A 154 -5.85 -19.73 -18.18
CA LEU A 154 -5.77 -20.88 -17.27
C LEU A 154 -6.89 -21.03 -16.24
N LEU A 155 -7.88 -20.14 -16.20
CA LEU A 155 -8.92 -20.18 -15.18
C LEU A 155 -10.24 -20.60 -15.80
N THR A 156 -10.52 -21.92 -15.85
CA THR A 156 -11.90 -22.38 -16.06
C THR A 156 -12.63 -22.27 -14.73
N THR A 157 -13.82 -21.69 -14.76
CA THR A 157 -14.74 -21.67 -13.62
C THR A 157 -15.71 -22.83 -13.79
N GLU A 158 -15.67 -23.82 -12.90
CA GLU A 158 -16.73 -24.82 -12.75
C GLU A 158 -17.47 -24.51 -11.44
N GLY A 159 -18.67 -23.92 -11.55
CA GLY A 159 -19.40 -23.38 -10.40
C GLY A 159 -18.68 -22.19 -9.74
N ASP A 160 -18.67 -22.17 -8.40
CA ASP A 160 -18.09 -21.12 -7.55
C ASP A 160 -16.54 -21.12 -7.50
N GLN A 161 -15.89 -22.11 -8.13
CA GLN A 161 -14.48 -22.38 -7.94
C GLN A 161 -13.64 -22.02 -9.17
N THR A 162 -12.43 -21.51 -8.92
CA THR A 162 -11.47 -21.19 -9.98
C THR A 162 -10.36 -22.24 -9.98
N TYR A 163 -10.16 -22.90 -11.11
CA TYR A 163 -9.23 -24.03 -11.26
C TYR A 163 -7.98 -23.63 -12.02
N LEU A 164 -6.85 -24.28 -11.72
CA LEU A 164 -5.66 -24.29 -12.56
C LEU A 164 -5.85 -25.21 -13.77
N SER A 165 -6.71 -24.81 -14.70
CA SER A 165 -7.07 -25.60 -15.87
C SER A 165 -6.44 -25.01 -17.13
N SER A 166 -5.49 -25.74 -17.72
CA SER A 166 -5.04 -25.53 -19.12
C SER A 166 -6.22 -25.31 -20.08
N PRO A 167 -6.20 -24.28 -20.95
CA PRO A 167 -7.17 -24.15 -22.02
C PRO A 167 -6.81 -25.21 -23.07
N SER A 168 -7.43 -26.37 -22.92
CA SER A 168 -7.21 -27.64 -23.63
C SER A 168 -6.07 -28.50 -23.08
N PRO A 169 -6.25 -29.85 -23.06
CA PRO A 169 -5.20 -30.81 -22.72
C PRO A 169 -3.92 -30.65 -23.56
N ALA A 170 -4.01 -30.11 -24.78
CA ALA A 170 -2.90 -29.94 -25.71
C ALA A 170 -1.96 -28.76 -25.36
N ARG A 171 -2.32 -27.93 -24.37
CA ARG A 171 -1.53 -26.75 -23.94
C ARG A 171 -0.95 -26.85 -22.54
N ARG A 172 -1.14 -27.99 -21.85
CA ARG A 172 -0.58 -28.26 -20.51
C ARG A 172 0.95 -28.20 -20.50
N ASP A 173 1.57 -28.59 -21.61
CA ASP A 173 3.02 -28.85 -21.66
C ASP A 173 3.82 -27.66 -22.23
N THR A 174 3.18 -26.56 -22.62
CA THR A 174 3.82 -25.44 -23.34
C THR A 174 3.79 -24.10 -22.62
N LEU A 175 3.15 -24.00 -21.45
CA LEU A 175 2.88 -22.71 -20.82
C LEU A 175 3.50 -22.64 -19.42
N SER A 176 4.51 -21.78 -19.28
CA SER A 176 5.16 -21.51 -17.98
C SER A 176 4.18 -20.79 -17.04
N PRO A 177 4.09 -21.20 -15.75
CA PRO A 177 3.32 -20.51 -14.72
C PRO A 177 3.65 -19.01 -14.59
N ALA A 178 4.86 -18.60 -14.99
CA ALA A 178 5.32 -17.21 -15.04
C ALA A 178 4.53 -16.32 -16.03
N GLY A 179 3.73 -16.89 -16.92
CA GLY A 179 2.92 -16.12 -17.88
C GLY A 179 1.57 -15.65 -17.33
N TYR A 180 1.13 -16.17 -16.19
CA TYR A 180 -0.26 -16.04 -15.73
C TYR A 180 -0.40 -15.12 -14.53
N LYS A 181 -1.20 -14.06 -14.70
CA LYS A 181 -1.52 -13.10 -13.65
C LYS A 181 -2.50 -13.74 -12.65
N LEU A 182 -2.15 -13.75 -11.37
CA LEU A 182 -2.93 -14.31 -10.28
C LEU A 182 -3.62 -13.23 -9.46
N ILE A 183 -2.88 -12.18 -9.10
CA ILE A 183 -3.36 -11.08 -8.25
C ILE A 183 -2.89 -9.75 -8.83
N LEU A 184 -3.78 -8.76 -8.84
CA LEU A 184 -3.46 -7.40 -9.26
C LEU A 184 -3.68 -6.41 -8.12
N ASP A 185 -2.85 -5.37 -8.10
CA ASP A 185 -3.06 -4.22 -7.25
C ASP A 185 -4.35 -3.44 -7.63
N PRO A 186 -4.90 -2.60 -6.71
CA PRO A 186 -6.20 -1.94 -6.88
C PRO A 186 -6.29 -1.01 -8.10
N ASN A 187 -5.15 -0.65 -8.69
CA ASN A 187 -5.10 0.34 -9.76
C ASN A 187 -5.07 -0.30 -11.13
N GLY A 188 -5.10 -1.63 -11.22
CA GLY A 188 -5.20 -2.35 -12.48
C GLY A 188 -6.65 -2.51 -12.90
N ASP A 189 -6.99 -2.07 -14.12
CA ASP A 189 -8.15 -2.59 -14.82
C ASP A 189 -8.03 -4.13 -14.85
N PRO A 190 -8.91 -4.85 -14.15
CA PRO A 190 -8.86 -6.30 -14.07
C PRO A 190 -9.04 -6.99 -15.43
N ALA A 191 -9.66 -6.31 -16.41
CA ALA A 191 -9.88 -6.86 -17.73
C ALA A 191 -8.58 -6.99 -18.54
N ASN A 192 -7.67 -6.03 -18.37
CA ASN A 192 -6.47 -5.89 -19.21
C ASN A 192 -5.16 -5.93 -18.40
N GLY A 193 -5.25 -5.84 -17.07
CA GLY A 193 -4.12 -5.71 -16.15
C GLY A 193 -3.30 -4.46 -16.41
N CYS A 194 -3.98 -3.39 -16.80
CA CYS A 194 -3.42 -2.10 -17.15
C CYS A 194 -3.72 -1.09 -16.03
N PRO A 195 -2.80 -0.17 -15.73
CA PRO A 195 -3.07 0.92 -14.79
C PRO A 195 -4.26 1.77 -15.26
N SER A 196 -5.24 2.01 -14.38
CA SER A 196 -6.30 2.97 -14.62
C SER A 196 -5.75 4.39 -14.60
N GLU A 197 -6.36 5.30 -15.35
CA GLU A 197 -6.04 6.72 -15.25
C GLU A 197 -6.26 7.20 -13.79
N GLY A 198 -5.23 7.77 -13.17
CA GLY A 198 -5.28 8.19 -11.76
C GLY A 198 -4.92 7.12 -10.72
N GLY A 199 -4.45 5.94 -11.14
CA GLY A 199 -4.03 4.88 -10.23
C GLY A 199 -2.90 5.29 -9.25
N ASN A 200 -2.93 4.73 -8.03
CA ASN A 200 -1.83 4.83 -7.07
C ASN A 200 -0.53 4.23 -7.64
N HIS A 201 0.62 4.52 -7.02
CA HIS A 201 1.94 4.11 -7.52
C HIS A 201 2.31 4.64 -8.92
N PHE A 202 2.44 5.96 -9.09
CA PHE A 202 2.98 6.58 -10.32
C PHE A 202 2.28 6.16 -11.64
N GLY A 203 1.02 5.71 -11.57
CA GLY A 203 0.25 5.27 -12.74
C GLY A 203 0.72 3.96 -13.36
N GLY A 204 1.31 3.05 -12.56
CA GLY A 204 1.53 1.66 -12.94
C GLY A 204 0.84 0.69 -11.96
N VAL A 205 1.07 -0.62 -12.13
CA VAL A 205 0.46 -1.67 -11.29
C VAL A 205 1.44 -2.76 -10.92
N ASN A 206 1.38 -3.25 -9.68
CA ASN A 206 2.02 -4.49 -9.29
C ASN A 206 1.14 -5.68 -9.67
N VAL A 207 1.74 -6.68 -10.31
CA VAL A 207 1.06 -7.90 -10.75
C VAL A 207 1.79 -9.10 -10.17
N ALA A 208 1.09 -9.92 -9.39
CA ALA A 208 1.57 -11.22 -8.96
C ALA A 208 1.18 -12.30 -9.96
N TYR A 209 2.11 -13.19 -10.24
CA TYR A 209 1.95 -14.27 -11.19
C TYR A 209 1.77 -15.61 -10.47
N LEU A 210 1.35 -16.62 -11.22
CA LEU A 210 1.02 -17.94 -10.69
C LEU A 210 2.24 -18.73 -10.19
N ASP A 211 3.45 -18.40 -10.61
CA ASP A 211 4.68 -18.91 -9.98
C ASP A 211 5.08 -18.12 -8.71
N GLY A 212 4.27 -17.15 -8.29
CA GLY A 212 4.50 -16.32 -7.11
C GLY A 212 5.42 -15.12 -7.32
N HIS A 213 5.98 -14.91 -8.52
CA HIS A 213 6.77 -13.70 -8.76
C HIS A 213 5.86 -12.48 -8.91
N VAL A 214 6.38 -11.30 -8.54
CA VAL A 214 5.67 -10.03 -8.69
C VAL A 214 6.45 -9.14 -9.64
N LYS A 215 5.74 -8.57 -10.62
CA LYS A 215 6.33 -7.66 -11.60
C LYS A 215 5.57 -6.35 -11.60
N TRP A 216 6.32 -5.27 -11.73
CA TRP A 216 5.78 -3.96 -12.04
C TRP A 216 5.41 -3.86 -13.51
N ALA A 217 4.15 -3.55 -13.81
CA ALA A 217 3.65 -3.29 -15.15
C ALA A 217 3.31 -1.80 -15.31
N ASN A 218 3.88 -1.18 -16.35
CA ASN A 218 3.50 0.17 -16.78
C ASN A 218 2.24 0.10 -17.65
N ARG A 219 1.72 1.28 -18.07
CA ARG A 219 0.58 1.40 -19.00
C ARG A 219 0.66 0.38 -20.14
N CYS A 220 -0.47 -0.28 -20.40
CA CYS A 220 -0.61 -1.12 -21.59
C CYS A 220 -0.42 -0.24 -22.83
N ARG A 221 0.47 -0.70 -23.72
CA ARG A 221 0.59 -0.18 -25.07
C ARG A 221 -0.26 -1.02 -26.00
#